data_AF-A0A528MZY6-F1
#
_entry.id   AF-A0A528MZY6-F1
#
_cell.length_a   1.000
_cell.length_b   1.000
_cell.length_c   1.000
_cell.angle_alpha   90.00
_cell.angle_beta   90.00
_cell.angle_gamma   90.00
#
_symmetry.space_group_name_H-M   'P 1'
#
loop_
_entity.id
_entity.type
_entity.pdbx_description
1 polymer ?
#
loop_
_entity_poly.entity_id
_entity_poly.type
_entity_poly.pdbx_seq_one_letter_code
_entity_poly.pdbx_strand_id
1 'polypeptide(L)' 'RENGFAVTVKPTHDLSAMSREEGIPVEAEGCHLSFIDGYVVSGHVPVGTVNKLLTERPDIKGVTLPGMPTGSP' A
#
# COMPACT_ATOMS: atom_id res chain seq x y z
N ARG A 1 12.13 -6.09 -4.23
CA ARG A 1 13.26 -5.13 -4.16
C ARG A 1 13.84 -4.81 -5.54
N GLU A 2 13.18 -5.21 -6.63
CA GLU A 2 13.76 -5.19 -7.99
C GLU A 2 13.38 -3.97 -8.83
N ASN A 3 12.67 -2.99 -8.25
CA ASN A 3 12.20 -1.79 -8.96
C ASN A 3 12.88 -0.49 -8.47
N GLY A 4 14.07 -0.57 -7.87
CA GLY A 4 14.82 0.61 -7.42
C GLY A 4 14.35 1.25 -6.10
N PHE A 5 13.35 0.67 -5.43
CA PHE A 5 12.88 1.16 -4.11
C PHE A 5 13.78 0.67 -2.97
N ALA A 6 14.19 1.59 -2.10
CA ALA A 6 14.78 1.27 -0.81
C ALA A 6 13.67 0.83 0.16
N VAL A 7 13.58 -0.48 0.42
CA VAL A 7 12.50 -1.07 1.23
C VAL A 7 13.02 -1.50 2.60
N THR A 8 12.46 -0.89 3.64
CA THR A 8 12.59 -1.32 5.04
C THR A 8 11.33 -2.06 5.46
N VAL A 9 11.48 -3.31 5.90
CA VAL A 9 10.37 -4.13 6.38
C VAL A 9 10.32 -4.05 7.90
N LYS A 10 9.15 -3.72 8.45
CA LYS A 10 8.89 -3.70 9.89
C LYS A 10 7.75 -4.66 10.20
N PRO A 11 8.03 -5.85 10.79
CA PRO A 11 6.99 -6.75 11.24
C PRO A 11 6.12 -6.07 12.31
N THR A 12 4.81 -6.27 12.24
CA THR A 12 3.85 -5.72 13.21
C THR A 12 2.67 -6.67 13.38
N HIS A 13 2.10 -6.69 14.59
CA HIS A 13 0.83 -7.36 14.87
C HIS A 13 -0.36 -6.39 14.80
N ASP A 14 -0.10 -5.10 14.65
CA ASP A 14 -1.10 -4.03 14.75
C ASP A 14 -1.55 -3.52 13.38
N LEU A 15 -1.43 -4.35 12.34
CA LEU A 15 -1.71 -4.00 10.95
C LEU A 15 -3.13 -3.43 10.75
N SER A 16 -4.15 -4.05 11.36
CA SER A 16 -5.52 -3.54 11.30
C SER A 16 -5.74 -2.25 12.09
N ALA A 17 -4.96 -1.99 13.15
CA ALA A 17 -5.03 -0.70 13.84
C ALA A 17 -4.43 0.41 12.95
N MET A 18 -3.26 0.14 12.38
CA MET A 18 -2.60 1.05 11.44
C MET A 18 -3.46 1.32 10.19
N SER A 19 -4.09 0.30 9.61
CA SER A 19 -4.99 0.49 8.45
C SER A 19 -6.13 1.45 8.77
N ARG A 20 -6.73 1.34 9.95
CA ARG A 20 -7.83 2.20 10.40
C ARG A 20 -7.37 3.64 10.66
N GLU A 21 -6.21 3.83 11.28
CA GLU A 21 -5.59 5.16 11.43
C GLU A 21 -5.30 5.81 10.08
N GLU A 22 -4.93 5.00 9.10
CA GLU A 22 -4.73 5.44 7.74
C GLU A 22 -6.03 5.65 6.94
N GLY A 23 -7.19 5.41 7.54
CA GLY A 23 -8.51 5.61 6.91
C GLY A 23 -8.85 4.53 5.89
N ILE A 24 -8.19 3.37 5.93
CA ILE A 24 -8.48 2.23 5.08
C ILE A 24 -9.70 1.49 5.67
N PRO A 25 -10.80 1.33 4.90
CA PRO A 25 -11.95 0.53 5.33
C PRO A 25 -11.57 -0.94 5.52
N VAL A 26 -12.28 -1.63 6.42
CA VAL A 26 -12.01 -3.04 6.76
C VAL A 26 -12.09 -3.94 5.51
N GLU A 27 -13.06 -3.68 4.64
CA GLU A 27 -13.24 -4.37 3.36
C GLU A 27 -12.11 -4.15 2.35
N ALA A 28 -11.23 -3.18 2.61
CA ALA A 28 -10.10 -2.82 1.76
C ALA A 28 -8.73 -2.99 2.45
N GLU A 29 -8.69 -3.72 3.57
CA GLU A 29 -7.44 -4.07 4.23
C GLU A 29 -6.65 -5.10 3.41
N GLY A 30 -5.39 -4.77 3.09
CA GLY A 30 -4.42 -5.71 2.56
C GLY A 30 -3.62 -6.43 3.66
N CYS A 31 -2.88 -7.47 3.28
CA CYS A 31 -2.00 -8.20 4.20
C CYS A 31 -0.78 -7.38 4.69
N HIS A 32 -0.49 -6.25 4.04
CA HIS A 32 0.63 -5.37 4.39
C HIS A 32 0.30 -3.91 4.05
N LEU A 33 0.95 -3.00 4.77
CA LEU A 33 0.94 -1.56 4.52
C LEU A 33 2.35 -1.12 4.16
N SER A 34 2.43 -0.28 3.13
CA SER A 34 3.65 0.40 2.73
C SER A 34 3.41 1.90 2.78
N PHE A 35 4.40 2.64 3.27
CA PHE A 35 4.37 4.09 3.34
C PHE A 35 5.45 4.63 2.41
N ILE A 36 5.07 5.52 1.49
CA ILE A 36 5.99 6.08 0.50
C ILE A 36 5.59 7.51 0.15
N ASP A 37 6.53 8.46 0.26
CA ASP A 37 6.34 9.87 -0.11
C ASP A 37 5.08 10.55 0.49
N GLY A 38 4.63 10.10 1.66
CA GLY A 38 3.43 10.59 2.33
C GLY A 38 2.14 9.85 1.95
N TYR A 39 2.21 8.88 1.04
CA TYR A 39 1.10 8.02 0.68
C TYR A 39 1.13 6.67 1.41
N VAL A 40 -0.06 6.10 1.57
CA VAL A 40 -0.26 4.73 2.06
C VAL A 40 -0.59 3.81 0.89
N VAL A 41 0.06 2.65 0.83
CA VAL A 41 -0.19 1.61 -0.17
C VAL A 41 -0.51 0.32 0.57
N SER A 42 -1.72 -0.20 0.39
CA SER A 42 -2.20 -1.42 1.07
C SER A 42 -2.40 -2.58 0.10
N GLY A 43 -1.86 -3.75 0.45
CA GLY A 43 -1.96 -4.96 -0.35
C GLY A 43 -1.02 -4.99 -1.56
N HIS A 44 -1.21 -5.98 -2.44
CA HIS A 44 -0.34 -6.26 -3.58
C HIS A 44 -0.57 -5.29 -4.76
N VAL A 45 -0.40 -3.99 -4.52
CA VAL A 45 -0.55 -2.95 -5.54
C VAL A 45 0.60 -3.06 -6.55
N PRO A 46 0.31 -3.19 -7.87
CA PRO A 46 1.34 -3.28 -8.88
C PRO A 46 2.24 -2.03 -8.90
N VAL A 47 3.52 -2.22 -9.20
CA VAL A 47 4.50 -1.13 -9.23
C VAL A 47 4.13 -0.01 -10.20
N GLY A 48 3.45 -0.32 -11.32
CA GLY A 48 2.96 0.69 -12.27
C GLY A 48 1.99 1.68 -11.62
N THR A 49 1.11 1.19 -10.73
CA THR A 49 0.18 2.04 -9.98
C THR A 49 0.91 2.90 -8.96
N VAL A 50 1.91 2.33 -8.27
CA VAL A 50 2.76 3.09 -7.33
C VAL A 50 3.54 4.18 -8.06
N ASN A 51 4.13 3.88 -9.22
CA ASN A 51 4.83 4.87 -10.03
C ASN A 51 3.90 5.99 -10.50
N LYS A 52 2.68 5.65 -10.91
CA LYS A 52 1.66 6.64 -11.29
C LYS A 52 1.29 7.53 -10.11
N LEU A 53 1.07 6.95 -8.93
CA LEU A 53 0.79 7.68 -7.68
C LEU A 53 1.91 8.70 -7.36
N LEU A 54 3.16 8.27 -7.45
CA LEU A 54 4.32 9.13 -7.16
C LEU A 54 4.56 10.21 -8.22
N THR A 55 4.14 9.96 -9.46
CA THR A 55 4.29 10.90 -10.58
C THR A 55 3.17 11.94 -10.61
N GLU A 56 1.91 11.50 -10.52
CA GLU A 56 0.75 12.37 -10.63
C GLU A 56 0.43 13.10 -9.32
N ARG A 57 0.85 12.52 -8.18
CA ARG A 57 0.62 13.05 -6.83
C ARG A 57 -0.82 13.57 -6.61
N PRO A 58 -1.84 12.71 -6.84
CA PRO A 58 -3.23 13.09 -6.62
C PRO A 58 -3.51 13.41 -5.14
N ASP A 59 -4.52 14.25 -4.89
CA ASP A 59 -4.97 14.59 -3.53
C ASP A 59 -5.78 13.44 -2.92
N ILE A 60 -5.06 12.37 -2.57
CA ILE A 60 -5.57 11.18 -1.87
C ILE A 60 -4.57 10.77 -0.81
N LYS A 61 -5.04 10.05 0.21
CA LYS A 61 -4.17 9.50 1.26
C LYS A 61 -3.38 8.28 0.80
N GLY A 62 -3.91 7.51 -0.15
CA GLY A 62 -3.29 6.26 -0.55
C GLY A 62 -4.08 5.44 -1.57
N VAL A 63 -3.52 4.29 -1.92
CA VAL A 63 -4.13 3.30 -2.82
C VAL A 63 -4.17 1.94 -2.12
N THR A 64 -5.25 1.21 -2.31
CA THR A 64 -5.41 -0.15 -1.80
C THR A 64 -5.88 -1.07 -2.91
N LEU A 65 -5.36 -2.29 -2.93
CA LEU A 65 -5.91 -3.37 -3.73
C LEU A 65 -6.59 -4.37 -2.77
N PRO A 66 -7.93 -4.31 -2.63
CA PRO A 66 -8.67 -5.23 -1.77
C PRO A 66 -8.53 -6.69 -2.24
N GLY A 67 -8.36 -7.60 -1.29
CA GLY A 67 -8.34 -9.05 -1.51
C GLY A 67 -7.01 -9.63 -2.00
N MET A 68 -7.10 -10.75 -2.72
CA MET A 68 -5.99 -11.42 -3.41
C MET A 68 -6.44 -11.81 -4.83
N PRO A 69 -6.28 -10.93 -5.84
CA PRO A 69 -6.49 -11.36 -7.22
C PRO A 69 -5.44 -12.42 -7.57
N THR A 70 -5.90 -13.55 -8.10
CA THR A 70 -5.06 -14.65 -8.59
C THR A 70 -4.07 -14.10 -9.62
N GLY A 71 -2.76 -14.20 -9.37
CA GLY A 71 -1.72 -13.64 -10.24
C GLY A 71 -1.16 -12.28 -9.82
N SER A 72 -1.42 -11.84 -8.59
CA SER A 72 -0.67 -10.73 -7.99
C SER A 72 0.84 -11.06 -7.94
N PRO A 73 1.72 -10.14 -8.37
CA PRO A 73 3.16 -10.37 -8.46
C PRO A 73 3.86 -10.42 -7.09
#